data_AF-A0A0L7KPN4-F1
#
_entry.id   AF-A0A0L7KPN4-F1
#
_cell.length_a   1.000
_cell.length_b   1.000
_cell.length_c   1.000
_cell.angle_alpha   90.00
_cell.angle_beta   90.00
_cell.angle_gamma   90.00
#
_symmetry.space_group_name_H-M   'P 1'
#
loop_
_entity.id
_entity.type
_entity.pdbx_description
1 polymer ?
#
loop_
_entity_poly.entity_id
_entity_poly.type
_entity_poly.pdbx_seq_one_letter_code
_entity_poly.pdbx_strand_id
1 'polypeptide(L)'
;MTDDYHTTENTCVVCFKNVVFYSIGECDHPVCFECSTRMRVLCLQNECPICRQDLARVVFTDTILPYKELRNRVFTDRQFERQFKIGFCSDEIKQAYDFGGIYDAR
;
A
#
# COMPACT_ATOMS: atom_id res chain seq x y z
N MET A 1 30.32 -5.37 19.22
CA MET A 1 28.96 -5.89 19.45
C MET A 1 28.14 -4.66 19.77
N THR A 2 27.50 -4.09 18.76
CA THR A 2 26.74 -2.85 18.88
C THR A 2 25.27 -3.24 18.76
N ASP A 3 24.54 -3.00 19.84
CA ASP A 3 23.13 -3.29 19.99
C ASP A 3 22.31 -2.65 18.86
N ASP A 4 21.66 -3.52 18.10
CA ASP A 4 20.65 -3.23 17.09
C ASP A 4 19.41 -2.69 17.81
N TYR A 5 19.33 -1.36 17.95
CA TYR A 5 18.15 -0.67 18.45
C TYR A 5 17.04 -0.79 17.40
N HIS A 6 16.28 -1.86 17.56
CA HIS A 6 15.03 -2.27 16.93
C HIS A 6 14.18 -1.12 16.38
N THR A 7 14.20 -0.90 15.05
CA THR A 7 13.11 -0.19 14.33
C THR A 7 12.26 -1.22 13.58
N THR A 8 11.67 -2.18 14.29
CA THR A 8 10.75 -3.17 13.69
C THR A 8 9.34 -2.64 13.50
N GLU A 9 9.05 -1.40 13.90
CA GLU A 9 7.70 -0.83 13.83
C GLU A 9 7.22 -0.59 12.37
N ASN A 10 8.15 -0.54 11.40
CA ASN A 10 7.85 -0.29 10.00
C ASN A 10 8.17 -1.49 9.09
N THR A 11 8.05 -2.73 9.54
CA THR A 11 8.34 -3.90 8.68
C THR A 11 7.06 -4.52 8.11
N CYS A 12 7.07 -4.85 6.82
CA CYS A 12 5.95 -5.52 6.17
C CYS A 12 5.88 -6.99 6.59
N VAL A 13 4.73 -7.45 7.08
CA VAL A 13 4.54 -8.87 7.47
C VAL A 13 4.55 -9.85 6.29
N VAL A 14 4.45 -9.35 5.06
CA VAL A 14 4.40 -10.20 3.85
C VAL A 14 5.80 -10.40 3.24
N CYS A 15 6.58 -9.33 3.11
CA CYS A 15 7.91 -9.38 2.48
C CYS A 15 9.07 -9.14 3.44
N PHE A 16 8.80 -8.83 4.71
CA PHE A 16 9.79 -8.54 5.75
C PHE A 16 10.77 -7.41 5.42
N LYS A 17 10.42 -6.53 4.48
CA LYS A 17 11.14 -5.29 4.17
C LYS A 17 10.62 -4.11 4.98
N ASN A 18 11.46 -3.09 5.16
CA ASN A 18 11.05 -1.80 5.71
C ASN A 18 10.00 -1.12 4.82
N VAL A 19 9.01 -0.47 5.42
CA VAL A 19 7.84 0.09 4.77
C VAL A 19 7.86 1.59 4.88
N VAL A 20 7.97 2.24 3.73
CA VAL A 20 7.81 3.70 3.59
C VAL A 20 6.34 4.05 3.34
N PHE A 21 5.68 3.28 2.47
CA PHE A 21 4.26 3.47 2.14
C PHE A 21 3.46 2.20 2.36
N TYR A 22 2.31 2.37 2.98
CA TYR A 22 1.31 1.35 3.27
C TYR A 22 0.18 1.39 2.26
N SER A 23 -0.49 0.26 2.11
CA SER A 23 -1.75 0.04 1.42
C SER A 23 -2.77 -0.40 2.45
N ILE A 24 -3.84 0.39 2.60
CA ILE A 24 -4.96 0.10 3.49
C ILE A 24 -6.21 -0.12 2.64
N GLY A 25 -6.92 -1.22 2.89
CA GLY A 25 -8.23 -1.54 2.29
C GLY A 25 -9.33 -1.60 3.33
N GLU A 26 -10.55 -1.95 2.93
CA GLU A 26 -11.73 -2.03 3.81
C GLU A 26 -11.58 -3.02 5.00
N CYS A 27 -10.60 -3.92 4.94
CA CYS A 27 -10.24 -4.83 6.01
C CYS A 27 -9.30 -4.23 7.08
N ASP A 28 -8.87 -2.97 6.93
CA ASP A 28 -7.97 -2.22 7.83
C ASP A 28 -6.57 -2.85 8.07
N HIS A 29 -6.22 -3.93 7.36
CA HIS A 29 -4.89 -4.52 7.45
C HIS A 29 -3.83 -3.69 6.71
N PRO A 30 -2.75 -3.25 7.39
CA PRO A 30 -1.65 -2.55 6.74
C PRO A 30 -0.72 -3.53 6.01
N VAL A 31 -0.49 -3.29 4.72
CA VAL A 31 0.48 -4.02 3.89
C VAL A 31 1.38 -2.99 3.20
N CYS A 32 2.64 -3.29 2.90
CA CYS A 32 3.43 -2.36 2.09
C CYS A 32 2.82 -2.20 0.68
N PHE A 33 2.97 -1.01 0.11
CA PHE A 33 2.38 -0.71 -1.20
C PHE A 33 2.95 -1.62 -2.31
N GLU A 34 4.22 -2.07 -2.21
CA GLU A 34 4.84 -3.02 -3.16
C GLU A 34 4.11 -4.36 -3.21
N CYS A 35 3.83 -4.96 -2.04
CA CYS A 35 3.13 -6.25 -1.97
C CYS A 35 1.68 -6.13 -2.46
N SER A 36 1.01 -5.03 -2.13
CA SER A 36 -0.33 -4.72 -2.65
C SER A 36 -0.31 -4.55 -4.17
N THR A 37 0.65 -3.78 -4.69
CA THR A 37 0.87 -3.58 -6.14
C THR A 37 1.14 -4.89 -6.85
N ARG A 38 2.03 -5.73 -6.33
CA ARG A 38 2.32 -7.04 -6.93
C ARG A 38 1.07 -7.90 -7.09
N MET A 39 0.27 -8.02 -6.03
CA MET A 39 -0.95 -8.82 -6.08
C MET A 39 -1.98 -8.21 -7.04
N ARG A 40 -2.26 -6.92 -6.90
CA ARG A 40 -3.36 -6.24 -7.59
C ARG A 40 -3.06 -5.92 -9.06
N VAL A 41 -1.83 -5.51 -9.36
CA VAL A 41 -1.42 -5.04 -10.69
C VAL A 41 -0.76 -6.15 -11.50
N LEU A 42 0.21 -6.87 -10.91
CA LEU A 42 0.95 -7.90 -11.65
C LEU A 42 0.21 -9.23 -11.68
N CYS A 43 -0.36 -9.66 -10.55
CA CYS A 43 -1.08 -10.92 -10.45
C CYS A 43 -2.58 -10.79 -10.74
N LEU A 44 -3.10 -9.56 -10.92
CA LEU A 44 -4.52 -9.28 -11.15
C LEU A 44 -5.45 -9.84 -10.05
N GLN A 45 -4.98 -9.88 -8.82
CA GLN A 45 -5.70 -10.37 -7.64
C GLN A 45 -5.96 -9.22 -6.67
N ASN A 46 -7.25 -8.96 -6.39
CA ASN A 46 -7.68 -7.85 -5.55
C ASN A 46 -7.76 -8.18 -4.05
N GLU A 47 -7.37 -9.39 -3.66
CA GLU A 47 -7.43 -9.89 -2.29
C GLU A 47 -6.38 -9.23 -1.39
N CYS A 48 -6.73 -9.05 -0.12
CA CYS A 48 -5.77 -8.67 0.92
C CYS A 48 -4.72 -9.79 1.10
N PRO A 49 -3.41 -9.50 1.03
CA PRO A 49 -2.37 -10.50 1.27
C PRO A 49 -2.38 -11.12 2.68
N ILE A 50 -3.01 -10.45 3.65
CA ILE A 50 -3.08 -10.90 5.04
C ILE A 50 -4.32 -11.76 5.27
N CYS A 51 -5.52 -11.24 4.99
CA CYS A 51 -6.78 -11.90 5.34
C CYS A 51 -7.55 -12.52 4.15
N ARG A 52 -7.05 -12.36 2.92
CA ARG A 52 -7.68 -12.84 1.67
C ARG A 52 -9.07 -12.27 1.35
N GLN A 53 -9.51 -11.24 2.07
CA GLN A 53 -10.73 -10.53 1.71
C GLN A 53 -10.54 -9.83 0.35
N ASP A 54 -11.49 -9.98 -0.57
CA ASP A 54 -11.51 -9.22 -1.82
C ASP A 54 -11.76 -7.73 -1.52
N LEU A 55 -10.84 -6.88 -1.99
CA LEU A 55 -10.90 -5.43 -1.70
C LEU A 55 -11.37 -4.69 -2.96
N ALA A 56 -12.50 -3.99 -2.87
CA ALA A 56 -12.99 -3.22 -4.01
C ALA A 56 -12.05 -2.05 -4.36
N ARG A 57 -11.38 -1.47 -3.35
CA ARG A 57 -10.48 -0.34 -3.48
C ARG A 57 -9.45 -0.38 -2.34
N VAL A 58 -8.26 0.14 -2.61
CA VAL A 58 -7.22 0.38 -1.60
C VAL A 58 -6.75 1.84 -1.66
N VAL A 59 -6.21 2.32 -0.54
CA VAL A 59 -5.56 3.64 -0.45
C VAL A 59 -4.11 3.44 -0.04
N PHE A 60 -3.20 4.07 -0.78
CA PHE A 60 -1.79 4.13 -0.44
C PHE A 60 -1.50 5.40 0.37
N THR A 61 -0.80 5.23 1.48
CA THR A 61 -0.52 6.26 2.48
C THR A 61 0.82 6.01 3.16
N ASP A 62 1.45 7.08 3.61
CA ASP A 62 2.62 7.15 4.49
C ASP A 62 2.31 6.86 5.97
N THR A 63 1.03 6.84 6.37
CA THR A 63 0.59 6.65 7.75
C THR A 63 -0.46 5.56 7.87
N ILE A 64 -0.40 4.75 8.94
CA ILE A 64 -1.42 3.73 9.19
C ILE A 64 -2.63 4.40 9.83
N LEU A 65 -3.71 4.54 9.06
CA LEU A 65 -5.00 5.06 9.51
C LEU A 65 -6.13 4.14 9.06
N PRO A 66 -7.28 4.12 9.76
CA PRO A 66 -8.44 3.37 9.34
C PRO A 66 -8.88 3.75 7.93
N TYR A 67 -9.26 2.76 7.13
CA TYR A 67 -9.69 2.93 5.75
C TYR A 67 -10.82 3.94 5.61
N LYS A 68 -11.74 4.00 6.58
CA LYS A 68 -12.84 4.96 6.59
C LYS A 68 -12.34 6.41 6.57
N GLU A 69 -11.31 6.71 7.34
CA GLU A 69 -10.71 8.05 7.38
C GLU A 69 -9.99 8.37 6.08
N LEU A 70 -9.20 7.40 5.57
CA LEU A 70 -8.48 7.53 4.31
C LEU A 70 -9.43 7.71 3.13
N ARG A 71 -10.51 6.94 3.04
CA ARG A 71 -11.51 7.00 1.98
C ARG A 71 -12.22 8.34 1.91
N ASN A 72 -12.45 8.98 3.06
CA ASN A 72 -13.15 10.26 3.15
C ASN A 72 -12.24 11.45 2.79
N ARG A 73 -10.94 11.24 2.61
CA ARG A 73 -10.04 12.30 2.13
C ARG A 73 -10.41 12.68 0.69
N VAL A 74 -10.25 13.96 0.37
CA VAL A 74 -10.49 14.47 -0.97
C VAL A 74 -9.31 14.05 -1.85
N PHE A 75 -9.53 13.07 -2.72
CA PHE A 75 -8.57 12.69 -3.76
C PHE A 75 -8.88 13.48 -5.02
N THR A 76 -7.87 14.16 -5.56
CA THR A 76 -7.98 14.74 -6.90
C THR A 76 -8.00 13.62 -7.96
N ASP A 77 -8.53 13.88 -9.16
CA ASP A 77 -8.54 12.88 -10.25
C ASP A 77 -7.14 12.33 -10.57
N ARG A 78 -6.09 13.12 -10.36
CA ARG A 78 -4.69 12.71 -10.58
C ARG A 78 -4.17 11.72 -9.54
N GLN A 79 -4.81 11.66 -8.38
CA GLN A 79 -4.45 10.81 -7.25
C GLN A 79 -5.25 9.51 -7.21
N PHE A 80 -5.86 9.12 -8.34
CA PHE A 80 -6.62 7.89 -8.43
C PHE A 80 -6.28 7.11 -9.69
N GLU A 81 -5.75 5.89 -9.51
CA GLU A 81 -5.57 4.91 -10.58
C GLU A 81 -6.87 4.11 -10.73
N ARG A 82 -7.58 4.35 -11.83
CA ARG A 82 -8.91 3.80 -12.09
C ARG A 82 -8.88 2.32 -12.46
N GLN A 83 -7.84 1.87 -13.17
CA GLN A 83 -7.76 0.48 -13.65
C GLN A 83 -7.66 -0.49 -12.48
N PHE A 84 -6.83 -0.15 -11.49
CA PHE A 84 -6.56 -0.99 -10.33
C PHE A 84 -7.29 -0.54 -9.06
N LYS A 85 -8.04 0.57 -9.13
CA LYS A 85 -8.83 1.13 -8.03
C LYS A 85 -7.95 1.46 -6.82
N ILE A 86 -6.87 2.19 -7.08
CA ILE A 86 -5.87 2.61 -6.08
C ILE A 86 -5.98 4.12 -5.90
N GLY A 87 -6.17 4.58 -4.66
CA GLY A 87 -6.05 6.00 -4.31
C GLY A 87 -4.70 6.31 -3.67
N PHE A 88 -4.17 7.50 -3.90
CA PHE A 88 -2.89 7.96 -3.35
C PHE A 88 -3.11 9.16 -2.43
N CYS A 89 -2.63 9.10 -1.19
CA CYS A 89 -2.78 10.23 -0.25
C CYS A 89 -1.89 11.44 -0.57
N SER A 90 -0.83 11.27 -1.36
CA SER A 90 0.06 12.34 -1.79
C SER A 90 0.61 12.06 -3.18
N ASP A 91 1.10 13.10 -3.85
CA ASP A 91 1.73 12.99 -5.17
C ASP A 91 3.07 12.21 -5.10
N GLU A 92 3.75 12.25 -3.96
CA GLU A 92 4.97 11.48 -3.72
C GLU A 92 4.71 9.96 -3.80
N ILE A 93 3.63 9.49 -3.15
CA ILE A 93 3.25 8.07 -3.19
C ILE A 93 2.88 7.68 -4.62
N LYS A 94 2.19 8.57 -5.36
CA LYS A 94 1.86 8.33 -6.76
C LYS A 94 3.11 8.20 -7.63
N GLN A 95 4.09 9.10 -7.46
CA GLN A 95 5.36 9.02 -8.17
C GLN A 95 6.11 7.72 -7.83
N ALA A 96 6.16 7.35 -6.56
CA ALA A 96 6.77 6.09 -6.13
C ALA A 96 6.08 4.86 -6.76
N TYR A 97 4.76 4.88 -6.89
CA TYR A 97 4.01 3.84 -7.60
C TYR A 97 4.34 3.80 -9.10
N ASP A 98 4.34 4.96 -9.78
CA ASP A 98 4.61 5.06 -11.22
C ASP A 98 6.05 4.62 -11.58
N PHE A 99 7.04 4.96 -10.74
CA PHE A 99 8.46 4.72 -11.02
C PHE A 99 9.04 3.46 -10.36
N GLY A 100 8.61 3.11 -9.15
CA GLY A 100 9.16 1.99 -8.37
C GLY A 100 8.24 0.76 -8.31
N GLY A 101 6.92 0.98 -8.21
CA GLY A 101 5.95 -0.09 -7.94
C GLY A 101 5.84 -1.19 -9.01
N ILE A 102 6.17 -0.88 -10.26
CA ILE A 102 6.11 -1.83 -11.39
C ILE A 102 7.44 -2.58 -11.58
N TYR A 103 8.57 -1.95 -11.23
CA TYR A 103 9.91 -2.48 -11.53
C TYR A 103 10.50 -3.29 -10.37
N ASP A 104 10.23 -2.94 -9.11
CA ASP A 104 10.76 -3.66 -7.93
C ASP A 104 9.93 -4.88 -7.50
N ALA A 105 8.83 -5.16 -8.20
CA ALA A 105 7.99 -6.33 -7.97
C ALA A 105 8.35 -7.53 -8.87
N ARG A 106 9.49 -7.46 -9.58
CA ARG A 106 10.10 -8.56 -10.36
C ARG A 106 11.22 -9.26 -9.60
#